data_AF-A0A1N6GVZ3-F1
#
_entry.id   AF-A0A1N6GVZ3-F1
#
_cell.length_a   1.000
_cell.length_b   1.000
_cell.length_c   1.000
_cell.angle_alpha   90.00
_cell.angle_beta   90.00
_cell.angle_gamma   90.00
#
_symmetry.space_group_name_H-M   'P 1'
#
loop_
_entity.id
_entity.type
_entity.pdbx_description
1 polymer ?
#
loop_
_entity_poly.entity_id
_entity_poly.type
_entity_poly.pdbx_seq_one_letter_code
_entity_poly.pdbx_strand_id
1 'polypeptide(L)'
;MSVTAQPQPAAQVNWLLLLLKARTFAALILVLTCFAMAAPNFLSVAKAVLISKHVAINAFLAIGMTYVIFTGGIDLSVGSVVGLTSMIAGFLLLNGIDLGLGWSIQFDTLEIVGMVCLVGVFVGWVNGLLITRLNVAPFIATLGML
;
A
#
# COMPACT_ATOMS: atom_id res chain seq x y z
N MET A 1 -46.38 -39.14 -10.91
CA MET A 1 -46.25 -38.17 -9.80
C MET A 1 -45.63 -36.91 -10.36
N SER A 2 -46.45 -35.92 -10.72
CA SER A 2 -46.03 -34.64 -11.30
C SER A 2 -45.65 -33.68 -10.18
N VAL A 3 -44.35 -33.42 -10.01
CA VAL A 3 -43.85 -32.37 -9.12
C VAL A 3 -44.17 -31.01 -9.77
N THR A 4 -45.23 -30.37 -9.30
CA THR A 4 -45.55 -28.98 -9.65
C THR A 4 -44.56 -28.06 -8.97
N ALA A 5 -43.65 -27.46 -9.73
CA ALA A 5 -42.77 -26.39 -9.25
C ALA A 5 -43.61 -25.19 -8.83
N GLN A 6 -43.65 -24.89 -7.53
CA GLN A 6 -44.29 -23.66 -7.06
C GLN A 6 -43.45 -22.44 -7.47
N PRO A 7 -44.05 -21.35 -7.97
CA PRO A 7 -43.30 -20.16 -8.36
C PRO A 7 -42.66 -19.52 -7.13
N GLN A 8 -41.33 -19.38 -7.15
CA GLN A 8 -40.58 -18.66 -6.12
C GLN A 8 -41.08 -17.21 -6.05
N PRO A 9 -41.44 -16.70 -4.85
CA PRO A 9 -41.89 -15.33 -4.71
C PRO A 9 -40.77 -14.38 -5.15
N ALA A 10 -41.10 -13.39 -5.97
CA ALA A 10 -40.17 -12.36 -6.41
C ALA A 10 -39.51 -11.73 -5.18
N ALA A 11 -38.17 -11.78 -5.11
CA ALA A 11 -37.42 -11.28 -3.98
C ALA A 11 -37.76 -9.80 -3.73
N GLN A 12 -38.48 -9.52 -2.64
CA GLN A 12 -38.74 -8.15 -2.22
C GLN A 12 -37.40 -7.49 -1.90
N VAL A 13 -37.08 -6.45 -2.67
CA VAL A 13 -35.83 -5.72 -2.56
C VAL A 13 -35.81 -4.96 -1.24
N ASN A 14 -35.13 -5.50 -0.24
CA ASN A 14 -34.98 -4.82 1.05
C ASN A 14 -33.88 -3.76 0.93
N TRP A 15 -34.30 -2.51 0.72
CA TRP A 15 -33.43 -1.34 0.57
C TRP A 15 -32.46 -1.16 1.74
N LEU A 16 -32.87 -1.52 2.96
CA LEU A 16 -32.00 -1.46 4.13
C LEU A 16 -30.87 -2.49 4.04
N LEU A 17 -31.17 -3.72 3.64
CA LEU A 17 -30.14 -4.75 3.42
C LEU A 17 -29.23 -4.40 2.24
N LEU A 18 -29.76 -3.78 1.18
CA LEU A 18 -28.95 -3.27 0.07
C LEU A 18 -27.99 -2.15 0.50
N LEU A 19 -28.46 -1.18 1.29
CA LEU A 19 -27.61 -0.13 1.85
C LEU A 19 -26.56 -0.69 2.83
N LEU A 20 -26.93 -1.67 3.66
CA LEU A 20 -26.00 -2.37 4.55
C LEU A 20 -24.93 -3.16 3.79
N LYS A 21 -25.29 -3.73 2.63
CA LYS A 21 -24.37 -4.44 1.74
C LYS A 21 -23.48 -3.49 0.92
N ALA A 22 -23.98 -2.29 0.62
CA ALA A 22 -23.26 -1.22 -0.09
C ALA A 22 -22.55 -0.22 0.83
N ARG A 23 -22.37 -0.52 2.13
CA ARG A 23 -21.83 0.41 3.14
C ARG A 23 -20.53 1.08 2.73
N THR A 24 -19.60 0.36 2.12
CA THR A 24 -18.31 0.91 1.64
C THR A 24 -18.50 1.92 0.52
N PHE A 25 -19.37 1.63 -0.46
CA PHE A 25 -19.68 2.57 -1.54
C PHE A 25 -20.47 3.78 -1.03
N ALA A 26 -21.41 3.57 -0.11
CA ALA A 26 -22.15 4.66 0.53
C ALA A 26 -21.21 5.58 1.32
N ALA A 27 -20.27 5.01 2.09
CA ALA A 27 -19.24 5.76 2.80
C ALA A 27 -18.33 6.52 1.83
N LEU A 28 -17.92 5.90 0.72
CA LEU A 28 -17.10 6.55 -0.31
C LEU A 28 -17.81 7.77 -0.92
N ILE A 29 -19.08 7.62 -1.32
CA ILE A 29 -19.88 8.72 -1.89
C ILE A 29 -20.03 9.85 -0.87
N LEU A 30 -20.31 9.52 0.39
CA LEU A 30 -20.44 10.50 1.46
C LEU A 30 -19.15 11.30 1.66
N VAL A 31 -18.00 10.61 1.73
CA VAL A 31 -16.68 11.23 1.89
C VAL A 31 -16.33 12.10 0.68
N LEU A 32 -16.57 11.61 -0.54
CA LEU A 32 -16.33 12.39 -1.77
C LEU A 32 -17.17 13.66 -1.81
N THR A 33 -18.46 13.58 -1.44
CA THR A 33 -19.37 14.73 -1.41
C THR A 33 -18.94 15.73 -0.35
N CYS A 34 -18.55 15.25 0.83
CA CYS A 34 -18.04 16.08 1.92
C CYS A 34 -16.81 16.87 1.48
N PHE A 35 -15.79 16.20 0.91
CA PHE A 35 -14.58 16.87 0.44
C PHE A 35 -14.80 17.74 -0.79
N ALA A 36 -15.73 17.39 -1.68
CA ALA A 36 -16.10 18.23 -2.81
C ALA A 36 -16.66 19.59 -2.38
N MET A 37 -17.39 19.62 -1.25
CA MET A 37 -17.93 20.87 -0.69
C MET A 37 -16.93 21.59 0.23
N ALA A 38 -16.17 20.86 1.04
CA ALA A 38 -15.29 21.44 2.06
C ALA A 38 -13.94 21.92 1.50
N ALA A 39 -13.43 21.31 0.42
CA ALA A 39 -12.12 21.62 -0.12
C ALA A 39 -12.20 22.21 -1.54
N PRO A 40 -11.66 23.43 -1.77
CA PRO A 40 -11.67 24.03 -3.09
C PRO A 40 -10.85 23.17 -4.07
N ASN A 41 -11.36 23.01 -5.29
CA ASN A 41 -10.73 22.22 -6.36
C ASN A 41 -10.48 20.74 -6.04
N PHE A 42 -11.19 20.15 -5.06
CA PHE A 42 -11.03 18.74 -4.71
C PHE A 42 -11.25 17.80 -5.91
N LEU A 43 -12.27 18.07 -6.73
CA LEU A 43 -12.59 17.29 -7.93
C LEU A 43 -11.72 17.62 -9.15
N SER A 44 -10.69 18.45 -9.01
CA SER A 44 -9.77 18.73 -10.10
C SER A 44 -8.95 17.49 -10.49
N VAL A 45 -8.59 17.40 -11.78
CA VAL A 45 -7.78 16.30 -12.30
C VAL A 45 -6.45 16.17 -11.55
N ALA A 46 -5.82 17.28 -11.17
CA ALA A 46 -4.56 17.28 -10.42
C ALA A 46 -4.69 16.60 -9.04
N LYS A 47 -5.77 16.90 -8.30
CA LYS A 47 -6.03 16.26 -6.98
C LYS A 47 -6.43 14.80 -7.14
N ALA A 48 -7.23 14.48 -8.16
CA ALA A 48 -7.58 13.09 -8.48
C ALA A 48 -6.35 12.24 -8.83
N VAL A 49 -5.41 12.77 -9.62
CA VAL A 49 -4.13 12.11 -9.92
C VAL A 49 -3.27 11.96 -8.67
N LEU A 50 -3.21 12.99 -7.81
CA LEU A 50 -2.44 12.92 -6.57
C LEU A 50 -2.96 11.84 -5.60
N ILE A 51 -4.28 11.79 -5.40
CA ILE A 51 -4.92 10.75 -4.58
C ILE A 51 -4.70 9.37 -5.21
N SER A 52 -4.86 9.25 -6.53
CA SER A 52 -4.59 8.00 -7.26
C SER A 52 -3.15 7.52 -7.08
N LYS A 53 -2.16 8.43 -7.09
CA LYS A 53 -0.75 8.09 -6.82
C LYS A 53 -0.56 7.55 -5.40
N HIS A 54 -1.20 8.13 -4.39
CA HIS A 54 -1.15 7.60 -3.03
C HIS A 54 -1.77 6.20 -2.91
N VAL A 55 -2.90 5.96 -3.58
CA VAL A 55 -3.51 4.63 -3.62
C VAL A 55 -2.62 3.63 -4.35
N ALA A 56 -1.97 4.05 -5.43
CA ALA A 56 -1.06 3.19 -6.20
C ALA A 56 0.08 2.64 -5.34
N ILE A 57 0.67 3.45 -4.45
CA ILE A 57 1.72 2.99 -3.52
C ILE A 57 1.23 1.81 -2.67
N ASN A 58 0.04 1.94 -2.07
CA ASN A 58 -0.55 0.87 -1.26
C ASN A 58 -0.91 -0.36 -2.11
N ALA A 59 -1.36 -0.15 -3.35
CA ALA A 59 -1.66 -1.26 -4.26
C ALA A 59 -0.41 -2.07 -4.62
N PHE A 60 0.71 -1.42 -4.93
CA PHE A 60 1.99 -2.10 -5.17
C PHE A 60 2.47 -2.86 -3.94
N LEU A 61 2.33 -2.26 -2.75
CA LEU A 61 2.69 -2.91 -1.49
C LEU A 61 1.85 -4.15 -1.23
N ALA A 62 0.54 -4.08 -1.48
CA ALA A 62 -0.38 -5.19 -1.33
C ALA A 62 -0.02 -6.39 -2.23
N ILE A 63 0.50 -6.14 -3.44
CA ILE A 63 0.98 -7.21 -4.33
C ILE A 63 2.17 -7.95 -3.68
N GLY A 64 3.14 -7.23 -3.14
CA GLY A 64 4.27 -7.84 -2.42
C GLY A 64 3.82 -8.63 -1.18
N MET A 65 2.94 -8.04 -0.38
CA MET A 65 2.37 -8.66 0.81
C MET A 65 1.57 -9.93 0.53
N THR A 66 0.96 -10.02 -0.66
CA THR A 66 0.22 -11.21 -1.07
C THR A 66 1.12 -12.46 -1.10
N TYR A 67 2.38 -12.32 -1.56
CA TYR A 67 3.34 -13.43 -1.54
C TYR A 67 3.68 -13.88 -0.12
N VAL A 68 3.87 -12.92 0.80
CA VAL A 68 4.14 -13.24 2.22
C VAL A 68 2.96 -13.99 2.84
N ILE A 69 1.73 -13.53 2.59
CA ILE A 69 0.52 -14.16 3.11
C ILE A 69 0.35 -15.58 2.56
N PHE A 70 0.67 -15.81 1.28
CA PHE A 70 0.64 -17.15 0.70
C PHE A 70 1.60 -18.13 1.40
N THR A 71 2.72 -17.63 1.94
CA THR A 71 3.65 -18.44 2.76
C THR A 71 3.18 -18.65 4.20
N GLY A 72 2.00 -18.15 4.57
CA GLY A 72 1.45 -18.23 5.94
C GLY A 72 2.04 -17.21 6.91
N GLY A 73 2.80 -16.23 6.41
CA GLY A 73 3.42 -15.18 7.20
C GLY A 73 2.62 -13.87 7.21
N ILE A 74 3.03 -12.96 8.08
CA ILE A 74 2.62 -11.55 8.06
C ILE A 74 3.91 -10.74 8.11
N ASP A 75 4.08 -9.82 7.16
CA ASP A 75 5.22 -8.90 7.11
C ASP A 75 4.78 -7.50 7.57
N LEU A 76 5.31 -7.08 8.72
CA LEU A 76 5.06 -5.75 9.27
C LEU A 76 6.09 -4.73 8.81
N SER A 77 7.25 -5.19 8.33
CA SER A 77 8.39 -4.34 7.98
C SER A 77 8.12 -3.46 6.77
N VAL A 78 7.17 -3.83 5.90
CA VAL A 78 6.83 -3.07 4.68
C VAL A 78 6.56 -1.58 4.92
N GLY A 79 5.93 -1.23 6.05
CA GLY A 79 5.71 0.17 6.42
C GLY A 79 7.02 0.91 6.71
N SER A 80 7.89 0.30 7.54
CA SER A 80 9.21 0.85 7.86
C SER A 80 10.13 0.94 6.65
N VAL A 81 10.09 -0.06 5.74
CA VAL A 81 10.90 -0.08 4.52
C VAL A 81 10.49 1.04 3.58
N VAL A 82 9.18 1.29 3.40
CA VAL A 82 8.68 2.44 2.62
C VAL A 82 9.12 3.76 3.26
N GLY A 83 9.07 3.87 4.60
CA GLY A 83 9.54 5.06 5.31
C GLY A 83 11.04 5.30 5.14
N LEU A 84 11.86 4.27 5.36
CA LEU A 84 13.31 4.31 5.21
C LEU A 84 13.72 4.66 3.78
N THR A 85 13.17 3.95 2.79
CA THR A 85 13.48 4.20 1.37
C THR A 85 13.04 5.59 0.92
N SER A 86 11.90 6.08 1.41
CA SER A 86 11.44 7.46 1.14
C SER A 86 12.36 8.51 1.74
N MET A 87 12.84 8.29 2.98
CA MET A 87 13.78 9.20 3.64
C MET A 87 15.14 9.24 2.92
N ILE A 88 15.67 8.07 2.53
CA ILE A 88 16.92 7.97 1.77
C ILE A 88 16.77 8.67 0.41
N ALA A 89 15.69 8.40 -0.33
CA ALA A 89 15.43 9.06 -1.61
C ALA A 89 15.34 10.58 -1.47
N GLY A 90 14.57 11.08 -0.50
CA GLY A 90 14.41 12.52 -0.25
C GLY A 90 15.73 13.18 0.18
N PHE A 91 16.52 12.51 1.02
CA PHE A 91 17.82 13.01 1.45
C PHE A 91 18.80 13.12 0.29
N LEU A 92 18.94 12.05 -0.52
CA LEU A 92 19.84 12.03 -1.67
C LEU A 92 19.43 13.03 -2.75
N LEU A 93 18.12 13.22 -2.96
CA LEU A 93 17.60 14.20 -3.92
C LEU A 93 17.91 15.64 -3.51
N LEU A 94 17.82 15.96 -2.21
CA LEU A 94 18.00 17.33 -1.71
C LEU A 94 19.45 17.68 -1.40
N ASN A 95 20.21 16.76 -0.81
CA ASN A 95 21.54 17.04 -0.26
C ASN A 95 22.67 16.31 -1.01
N GLY A 96 22.36 15.28 -1.79
CA GLY A 96 23.39 14.38 -2.34
C GLY A 96 24.21 13.71 -1.23
N ILE A 97 25.46 13.38 -1.53
CA ILE A 97 26.45 12.90 -0.55
C ILE A 97 27.60 13.89 -0.50
N ASP A 98 27.78 14.56 0.65
CA ASP A 98 28.97 15.37 0.93
C ASP A 98 30.01 14.51 1.64
N LEU A 99 31.19 14.40 1.03
CA LEU A 99 32.33 13.65 1.57
C LEU A 99 33.29 14.53 2.38
N GLY A 100 32.94 15.81 2.63
CA GLY A 100 33.80 16.77 3.33
C GLY A 100 35.00 17.24 2.50
N LEU A 101 34.97 16.99 1.18
CA LEU A 101 36.03 17.33 0.23
C LEU A 101 35.79 18.69 -0.47
N GLY A 102 34.74 19.42 -0.07
CA GLY A 102 34.35 20.71 -0.65
C GLY A 102 33.43 20.61 -1.87
N TRP A 103 32.95 19.41 -2.20
CA TRP A 103 31.99 19.15 -3.28
C TRP A 103 31.09 17.98 -2.89
N SER A 104 29.80 18.07 -3.26
CA SER A 104 28.82 17.02 -3.04
C SER A 104 28.62 16.20 -4.31
N ILE A 105 28.45 14.89 -4.15
CA ILE A 105 28.06 13.97 -5.21
C ILE A 105 26.54 14.02 -5.30
N GLN A 106 26.04 14.55 -6.42
CA GLN A 106 24.63 14.52 -6.75
C GLN A 106 24.33 13.27 -7.59
N PHE A 107 23.20 12.63 -7.32
CA PHE A 107 22.75 11.45 -8.04
C PHE A 107 21.60 11.81 -8.99
N ASP A 108 21.56 11.15 -10.14
CA ASP A 108 20.39 11.21 -11.02
C ASP A 108 19.19 10.49 -10.36
N THR A 109 17.98 10.83 -10.78
CA THR A 109 16.75 10.16 -10.32
C THR A 109 16.82 8.65 -10.54
N LEU A 110 17.38 8.19 -11.66
CA LEU A 110 17.50 6.76 -11.94
C LEU A 110 18.46 6.04 -10.98
N GLU A 111 19.55 6.70 -10.59
CA GLU A 111 20.52 6.16 -9.64
C GLU A 111 19.91 6.08 -8.24
N ILE A 112 19.16 7.10 -7.83
CA ILE A 112 18.43 7.12 -6.55
C ILE A 112 17.43 5.96 -6.51
N VAL A 113 16.65 5.75 -7.57
CA VAL A 113 15.71 4.63 -7.69
C VAL A 113 16.45 3.29 -7.54
N GLY A 114 17.58 3.12 -8.23
CA GLY A 114 18.42 1.92 -8.11
C GLY A 114 18.88 1.68 -6.66
N MET A 115 19.40 2.71 -6.00
CA MET A 115 19.88 2.61 -4.61
C MET A 115 18.76 2.23 -3.63
N VAL A 116 17.59 2.88 -3.70
CA VAL A 116 16.50 2.56 -2.76
C VAL A 116 15.86 1.20 -3.04
N CYS A 117 15.83 0.76 -4.30
CA CYS A 117 15.45 -0.61 -4.64
C CYS A 117 16.42 -1.62 -4.01
N LEU A 118 17.73 -1.38 -4.06
CA LEU A 118 18.73 -2.23 -3.42
C LEU A 118 18.55 -2.29 -1.89
N VAL A 119 18.25 -1.16 -1.25
CA VAL A 119 17.93 -1.12 0.19
C VAL A 119 16.70 -1.98 0.49
N GLY A 120 15.62 -1.85 -0.29
CA GLY A 120 14.41 -2.67 -0.12
C GLY A 120 14.67 -4.16 -0.31
N VAL A 121 15.43 -4.54 -1.34
CA VAL A 121 15.85 -5.93 -1.59
C VAL A 121 16.69 -6.45 -0.44
N PHE A 122 17.62 -5.66 0.08
CA PHE A 122 18.46 -6.05 1.20
C PHE A 122 17.63 -6.34 2.46
N VAL A 123 16.72 -5.45 2.84
CA VAL A 123 15.86 -5.66 4.02
C VAL A 123 14.96 -6.89 3.82
N GLY A 124 14.35 -7.03 2.65
CA GLY A 124 13.54 -8.20 2.30
C GLY A 124 14.35 -9.51 2.34
N TRP A 125 15.59 -9.48 1.87
CA TRP A 125 16.51 -10.61 1.93
C TRP A 125 16.86 -10.99 3.37
N VAL A 126 17.16 -10.02 4.23
CA VAL A 126 17.44 -10.31 5.64
C VAL A 126 16.21 -10.93 6.32
N ASN A 127 15.02 -10.35 6.13
CA ASN A 127 13.77 -10.93 6.66
C ASN A 127 13.53 -12.36 6.16
N GLY A 128 13.71 -12.59 4.85
CA GLY A 128 13.61 -13.92 4.26
C GLY A 128 14.62 -14.91 4.83
N LEU A 129 15.86 -14.47 5.09
CA LEU A 129 16.91 -15.29 5.69
C LEU A 129 16.58 -15.67 7.14
N LEU A 130 16.10 -14.73 7.95
CA LEU A 130 15.66 -14.99 9.33
C LEU A 130 14.55 -16.04 9.38
N ILE A 131 13.59 -15.95 8.45
CA ILE A 131 12.46 -16.87 8.40
C ILE A 131 12.90 -18.25 7.91
N THR A 132 13.64 -18.31 6.79
CA THR A 132 13.96 -19.59 6.11
C THR A 132 15.12 -20.36 6.73
N ARG A 133 16.15 -19.68 7.26
CA ARG A 133 17.36 -20.33 7.81
C ARG A 133 17.34 -20.41 9.33
N LEU A 134 16.83 -19.38 10.00
CA LEU A 134 16.81 -19.32 11.47
C LEU A 134 15.48 -19.77 12.09
N ASN A 135 14.49 -20.15 11.26
CA ASN A 135 13.17 -20.61 11.69
C ASN A 135 12.46 -19.64 12.64
N VAL A 136 12.72 -18.34 12.49
CA VAL A 136 12.02 -17.30 13.25
C VAL A 136 10.63 -17.10 12.64
N ALA A 137 9.61 -16.99 13.47
CA ALA A 137 8.25 -16.71 13.00
C ALA A 137 8.22 -15.38 12.20
N PRO A 138 7.56 -15.31 11.03
CA PRO A 138 7.56 -14.13 10.15
C PRO A 138 7.17 -12.81 10.84
N PHE A 139 6.18 -12.86 11.73
CA PHE A 139 5.76 -11.71 12.51
C PHE A 139 6.89 -11.17 13.40
N ILE A 140 7.64 -12.06 14.07
CA ILE A 140 8.72 -11.67 15.00
C ILE A 140 9.92 -11.14 14.21
N ALA A 141 10.27 -11.83 13.11
CA ALA A 141 11.38 -11.40 12.25
C ALA A 141 11.15 -9.98 11.71
N THR A 142 9.94 -9.67 11.26
CA THR A 142 9.62 -8.38 10.65
C THR A 142 9.35 -7.27 11.68
N LEU A 143 8.86 -7.60 12.88
CA LEU A 143 8.73 -6.65 13.99
C LEU A 143 10.11 -6.18 14.49
N GLY A 144 11.11 -7.06 14.53
CA GLY A 144 12.46 -6.73 14.98
C GLY A 144 13.24 -5.76 14.07
N MET A 145 12.73 -5.51 12.86
CA MET A 145 13.31 -4.58 11.89
C MET A 145 12.68 -3.18 11.91
N LEU A 146 11.62 -2.99 12.70
CA LEU A 146 10.90 -1.71 12.81
C LEU A 146 11.65 -0.67 13.66
#